data_AF-A0A1P8NES6-F1
#
_entry.id   AF-A0A1P8NES6-F1
#
_cell.length_a   1.000
_cell.length_b   1.000
_cell.length_c   1.000
_cell.angle_alpha   90.00
_cell.angle_beta   90.00
_cell.angle_gamma   90.00
#
_symmetry.space_group_name_H-M   'P 1'
#
loop_
_entity.id
_entity.type
_entity.pdbx_description
1 polymer ?
#
loop_
_entity_poly.entity_id
_entity_poly.type
_entity_poly.pdbx_seq_one_letter_code
_entity_poly.pdbx_strand_id
1 'polypeptide(L)' 'MTQLVAVAASSPGAGKSTLSAHLVGWLRDQGLQVDHFREEDVLTRDAFAPLAREFASTGEVRASTLLTTTAEYLEGS' A
#
# COMPACT_ATOMS: atom_id res chain seq x y z
N MET A 1 9.19 9.13 13.62
CA MET A 1 8.88 9.62 12.26
C MET A 1 8.43 8.42 11.45
N THR A 2 7.17 8.42 11.02
CA THR A 2 6.58 7.31 10.25
C THR A 2 6.92 7.49 8.77
N GLN A 3 7.27 6.42 8.08
CA GLN A 3 7.59 6.43 6.64
C GLN A 3 6.68 5.43 5.93
N LEU A 4 6.22 5.81 4.74
CA LEU A 4 5.39 4.95 3.92
C LEU A 4 6.16 4.54 2.67
N VAL A 5 6.08 3.24 2.35
CA VAL A 5 6.57 2.68 1.11
C VAL A 5 5.41 2.05 0.35
N ALA A 6 5.08 2.62 -0.82
CA ALA A 6 4.10 2.07 -1.74
C ALA A 6 4.81 1.23 -2.82
N VAL A 7 4.34 -0.01 -3.04
CA VAL A 7 4.90 -0.92 -4.06
C VAL A 7 3.89 -1.09 -5.18
N ALA A 8 4.22 -0.57 -6.37
CA ALA A 8 3.38 -0.64 -7.56
C ALA A 8 4.13 -1.28 -8.75
N ALA A 9 3.39 -1.74 -9.75
CA ALA A 9 3.95 -2.34 -10.96
C ALA A 9 2.99 -2.16 -12.14
N SER A 10 3.54 -2.09 -13.35
CA SER A 10 2.80 -1.85 -14.60
C SER A 10 2.03 -3.06 -15.12
N SER A 11 2.15 -4.24 -14.49
CA SER A 11 1.43 -5.44 -14.91
C SER A 11 1.03 -6.35 -13.73
N PRO A 12 -0.06 -7.14 -13.89
CA PRO A 12 -0.38 -8.25 -13.01
C PRO A 12 0.75 -9.29 -13.00
N GLY A 13 0.99 -9.93 -11.86
CA GLY A 13 2.03 -10.96 -11.75
C GLY A 13 3.48 -10.46 -11.73
N ALA A 14 3.72 -9.15 -11.77
CA ALA A 14 5.08 -8.55 -11.72
C ALA A 14 5.85 -8.75 -10.40
N GLY A 15 5.35 -9.57 -9.47
CA GLY A 15 6.04 -9.91 -8.23
C GLY A 15 5.94 -8.87 -7.11
N LYS A 16 5.00 -7.90 -7.17
CA LYS A 16 4.79 -6.87 -6.13
C LYS A 16 4.68 -7.46 -4.72
N SER A 17 3.84 -8.48 -4.55
CA SER A 17 3.61 -9.10 -3.23
C SER A 17 4.85 -9.78 -2.69
N THR A 18 5.63 -10.43 -3.55
CA THR A 18 6.92 -11.05 -3.20
C THR A 18 7.93 -9.97 -2.77
N LEU A 19 8.09 -8.92 -3.58
CA LEU A 19 8.98 -7.80 -3.25
C LEU A 19 8.60 -7.12 -1.93
N SER A 20 7.30 -6.82 -1.75
CA SER A 20 6.79 -6.19 -0.52
C SER A 20 7.07 -7.07 0.71
N ALA A 21 6.84 -8.38 0.62
CA ALA A 21 7.13 -9.31 1.71
C ALA A 21 8.62 -9.35 2.08
N HIS A 22 9.52 -9.39 1.09
CA HIS A 22 10.96 -9.35 1.32
C HIS A 22 11.41 -8.02 1.92
N LEU A 23 10.87 -6.90 1.43
CA LEU A 23 11.18 -5.57 1.94
C LEU A 23 10.78 -5.42 3.41
N VAL A 24 9.60 -5.91 3.77
CA VAL A 24 9.13 -5.91 5.17
C VAL A 24 10.05 -6.73 6.07
N GLY A 25 10.48 -7.91 5.63
CA GLY A 25 11.45 -8.73 6.36
C GLY A 25 12.76 -7.98 6.57
N TRP A 26 13.33 -7.44 5.49
CA TRP A 26 14.59 -6.70 5.55
C TRP A 26 14.51 -5.47 6.48
N LEU A 27 13.45 -4.67 6.40
CA LEU A 27 13.27 -3.50 7.27
C LEU A 27 13.14 -3.89 8.75
N ARG A 28 12.44 -4.99 9.05
CA ARG A 28 12.34 -5.53 10.41
C ARG A 28 13.69 -6.03 10.92
N ASP A 29 14.50 -6.66 10.07
CA ASP A 29 15.87 -7.07 10.42
C ASP A 29 16.78 -5.87 10.73
N GLN A 30 16.49 -4.68 10.18
CA GLN A 30 17.15 -3.43 10.55
C GLN A 30 16.61 -2.81 11.86
N GLY A 31 15.70 -3.48 12.57
CA GLY A 31 15.13 -3.03 13.85
C GLY A 31 13.95 -2.06 13.72
N LEU A 32 13.40 -1.86 12.52
CA LEU A 32 12.26 -0.98 12.31
C LEU A 32 10.94 -1.69 12.68
N GLN A 33 10.01 -0.92 13.25
CA GLN A 33 8.61 -1.35 13.35
C GLN A 33 7.95 -1.15 11.99
N VAL A 34 7.41 -2.23 11.41
CA VAL A 34 6.86 -2.22 10.06
C VAL A 34 5.46 -2.84 10.07
N ASP A 35 4.47 -2.00 9.78
CA ASP A 35 3.13 -2.43 9.42
C ASP A 35 3.10 -2.75 7.92
N HIS A 36 2.56 -3.91 7.57
CA HIS A 36 2.44 -4.35 6.18
C HIS A 36 0.97 -4.61 5.87
N PHE A 37 0.47 -3.89 4.86
CA PHE A 37 -0.89 -4.05 4.35
C PHE A 37 -0.81 -4.69 2.96
N ARG A 38 -1.50 -5.81 2.76
CA ARG A 38 -1.69 -6.38 1.43
C ARG A 38 -2.80 -5.64 0.70
N GLU A 39 -2.94 -5.91 -0.59
CA GLU A 39 -3.99 -5.33 -1.42
C GLU A 39 -5.38 -5.58 -0.81
N GLU A 40 -5.65 -6.80 -0.35
CA GLU A 40 -6.92 -7.12 0.34
C GLU A 40 -7.16 -6.31 1.62
N ASP A 41 -6.10 -6.02 2.38
CA ASP A 41 -6.18 -5.25 3.63
C ASP A 41 -6.40 -3.77 3.34
N VAL A 42 -5.78 -3.24 2.28
CA VAL A 42 -5.97 -1.86 1.82
C VAL A 42 -7.39 -1.67 1.30
N LEU A 43 -7.90 -2.60 0.47
CA LEU A 43 -9.22 -2.45 -0.16
C LEU A 43 -10.40 -2.58 0.82
N THR A 44 -10.17 -3.14 2.01
CA THR A 44 -11.24 -3.36 3.02
C THR A 44 -11.23 -2.36 4.17
N ARG A 45 -10.26 -1.44 4.21
CA ARG A 45 -10.08 -0.51 5.32
C ARG A 45 -10.70 0.84 4.99
N ASP A 46 -11.52 1.37 5.90
CA ASP A 46 -12.30 2.60 5.68
C ASP A 46 -11.45 3.79 5.24
N ALA A 47 -10.26 3.95 5.83
CA ALA A 47 -9.31 5.00 5.47
C ALA A 47 -8.86 4.96 4.00
N PHE A 48 -8.96 3.80 3.34
CA PHE A 48 -8.60 3.59 1.95
C PHE A 48 -9.83 3.39 1.04
N ALA A 49 -11.03 3.77 1.49
CA ALA A 49 -12.26 3.69 0.69
C ALA A 49 -12.20 4.39 -0.69
N PRO A 50 -11.44 5.49 -0.91
CA PRO A 50 -11.25 6.05 -2.25
C PRO A 50 -10.55 5.08 -3.22
N LEU A 51 -9.53 4.35 -2.74
CA LEU A 51 -8.80 3.35 -3.52
C LEU A 51 -9.68 2.16 -3.86
N ALA A 52 -10.43 1.67 -2.88
CA ALA A 52 -11.37 0.56 -3.07
C ALA A 52 -12.41 0.89 -4.15
N ARG A 53 -12.96 2.12 -4.13
CA ARG A 53 -13.91 2.59 -5.14
C ARG A 53 -13.28 2.71 -6.53
N GLU A 54 -12.08 3.27 -6.62
CA GLU A 54 -11.39 3.40 -7.91
C GLU A 54 -11.11 2.02 -8.51
N PHE A 55 -10.49 1.12 -7.73
CA PHE A 55 -10.17 -0.23 -8.16
C PHE A 55 -11.40 -1.03 -8.59
N ALA A 56 -12.51 -0.95 -7.84
CA ALA A 56 -13.76 -1.63 -8.21
C ALA A 56 -14.35 -1.14 -9.55
N SER A 57 -14.06 0.10 -9.95
CA SER A 57 -14.58 0.71 -11.17
C SER A 57 -13.70 0.47 -12.40
N THR A 58 -12.37 0.40 -12.23
CA THR A 58 -11.41 0.38 -13.35
C THR A 58 -10.54 -0.88 -13.40
N GLY A 59 -10.49 -1.65 -12.30
CA GLY A 59 -9.50 -2.73 -12.11
C GLY A 59 -8.08 -2.22 -11.84
N GLU A 60 -7.88 -0.91 -11.71
CA GLU A 60 -6.57 -0.28 -11.52
C GLU A 60 -6.64 0.89 -10.55
N VAL A 61 -5.58 1.09 -9.77
CA VAL A 61 -5.43 2.25 -8.89
C VAL A 61 -4.48 3.25 -9.52
N ARG A 62 -4.87 4.52 -9.61
CA ARG A 62 -3.94 5.56 -10.03
C ARG A 62 -2.94 5.85 -8.92
N ALA A 63 -1.68 6.07 -9.31
CA ALA A 63 -0.62 6.44 -8.38
C ALA A 63 -0.96 7.69 -7.55
N SER A 64 -1.65 8.67 -8.14
CA SER A 64 -2.11 9.87 -7.42
C SER A 64 -3.09 9.55 -6.30
N THR A 65 -4.08 8.69 -6.56
CA THR A 65 -5.08 8.29 -5.55
C THR A 65 -4.42 7.55 -4.41
N LEU A 66 -3.46 6.66 -4.71
CA LEU A 66 -2.68 5.94 -3.71
C LEU A 66 -1.88 6.89 -2.83
N LEU A 67 -1.14 7.82 -3.43
CA LEU A 67 -0.31 8.78 -2.69
C LEU A 67 -1.17 9.70 -1.81
N THR A 68 -2.26 10.27 -2.33
CA THR A 68 -3.14 11.17 -1.57
C THR A 68 -3.81 10.45 -0.40
N THR A 69 -4.47 9.32 -0.66
CA THR A 69 -5.18 8.57 0.39
C THR A 69 -4.22 8.12 1.49
N THR A 70 -2.98 7.78 1.12
CA THR A 70 -2.02 7.36 2.12
C THR A 70 -1.39 8.52 2.90
N ALA A 71 -1.22 9.69 2.29
CA ALA A 71 -0.84 10.89 3.03
C ALA A 71 -1.90 11.25 4.08
N GLU A 72 -3.18 11.21 3.71
CA GLU A 72 -4.30 11.45 4.63
C GLU A 72 -4.33 10.43 5.79
N TYR A 73 -4.05 9.15 5.51
CA TYR A 73 -3.93 8.13 6.56
C TYR A 73 -2.84 8.46 7.58
N LEU A 74 -1.67 8.93 7.13
CA LEU A 74 -0.56 9.28 8.01
C LEU A 74 -0.80 10.54 8.84
N GLU A 75 -1.59 11.48 8.33
CA GLU A 75 -1.99 12.68 9.08
C GLU A 75 -3.00 12.36 10.18
N GLY A 76 -3.79 11.29 10.01
CA GLY A 76 -4.80 10.84 10.98
C GLY A 76 -4.35 9.72 11.93
N SER A 77 -3.13 9.18 11.80
CA SER A 77 -2.61 8.02 12.56
C SER A 77 -1.71 8.38 13.73
#